data_AF-A0A366WCH0-F1
#
_entry.id   AF-A0A366WCH0-F1
#
_cell.length_a   1.000
_cell.length_b   1.000
_cell.length_c   1.000
_cell.angle_alpha   90.00
_cell.angle_beta   90.00
_cell.angle_gamma   90.00
#
_symmetry.space_group_name_H-M   'P 1'
#
loop_
_entity.id
_entity.type
_entity.pdbx_description
1 polymer ?
#
loop_
_entity_poly.entity_id
_entity_poly.type
_entity_poly.pdbx_seq_one_letter_code
_entity_poly.pdbx_strand_id
1 'polypeptide(L)'
;MASITYLRLGKGIGGGAEMTGIDNRELTRLNHVKCGEIVHIQVITPTKPIRLKSRLIGIDPNMSVILAFGNDASWIKALPHLKENNDIIVRFMNSEQQQANVTAFRTAIQKIMTITGRWLVLDYPKSIETVGLRKHRRVDVSIEASLVNVENETVLANGVLIDLSINGCAFVCKKEETLSEGSIYQLMANLGDGSPTVTLSVSLKSVKELGVNNEVQYGLVFTTPEQVNSAVQQLLLHHLQK
;
A
#
# COMPACT_ATOMS: atom_id res chain seq x y z
N MET A 1 -3.09 -10.66 -8.18
CA MET A 1 -4.01 -9.52 -8.37
C MET A 1 -5.38 -10.00 -7.94
N ALA A 2 -5.96 -9.45 -6.87
CA ALA A 2 -7.33 -9.81 -6.51
C ALA A 2 -8.29 -8.79 -7.15
N SER A 3 -9.01 -9.26 -8.17
CA SER A 3 -10.10 -8.54 -8.81
C SER A 3 -11.30 -8.51 -7.84
N ILE A 4 -11.82 -7.33 -7.55
CA ILE A 4 -13.07 -7.19 -6.80
C ILE A 4 -14.20 -7.36 -7.82
N THR A 5 -14.70 -8.58 -7.94
CA THR A 5 -15.86 -8.94 -8.77
C THR A 5 -17.06 -9.17 -7.86
N TYR A 6 -18.10 -8.35 -8.04
CA TYR A 6 -19.52 -8.52 -7.68
C TYR A 6 -19.89 -9.39 -6.46
N LEU A 7 -20.41 -8.76 -5.40
CA LEU A 7 -21.30 -9.43 -4.45
C LEU A 7 -22.77 -9.16 -4.84
N ARG A 8 -23.47 -10.26 -5.11
CA ARG A 8 -24.90 -10.38 -5.43
C ARG A 8 -25.79 -9.86 -4.30
N LEU A 9 -26.82 -9.11 -4.68
CA LEU A 9 -28.01 -8.87 -3.85
C LEU A 9 -28.87 -10.15 -3.81
N GLY A 10 -28.96 -10.79 -2.64
CA GLY A 10 -29.94 -11.83 -2.36
C GLY A 10 -31.14 -11.25 -1.61
N LYS A 11 -32.36 -11.40 -2.16
CA LYS A 11 -33.62 -11.19 -1.45
C LYS A 11 -33.94 -12.41 -0.58
N GLY A 12 -34.34 -12.18 0.68
CA GLY A 12 -34.82 -13.22 1.60
C GLY A 12 -35.36 -12.66 2.92
N ILE A 13 -36.61 -12.18 2.90
CA ILE A 13 -37.71 -12.34 3.88
C ILE A 13 -37.37 -12.43 5.39
N GLY A 14 -37.81 -11.41 6.13
CA GLY A 14 -38.62 -11.55 7.36
C GLY A 14 -37.94 -11.97 8.67
N GLY A 15 -37.67 -11.00 9.55
CA GLY A 15 -37.40 -11.20 10.97
C GLY A 15 -36.63 -10.02 11.55
N GLY A 16 -37.28 -9.21 12.39
CA GLY A 16 -36.70 -7.97 12.91
C GLY A 16 -35.45 -8.21 13.76
N ALA A 17 -34.39 -7.48 13.44
CA ALA A 17 -33.26 -7.19 14.33
C ALA A 17 -32.53 -5.94 13.82
N GLU A 18 -32.55 -4.91 14.68
CA GLU A 18 -31.53 -3.85 14.86
C GLU A 18 -30.79 -3.32 13.62
N MET A 19 -31.17 -2.11 13.18
CA MET A 19 -30.28 -1.23 12.43
C MET A 19 -29.07 -0.89 13.32
N THR A 20 -27.97 -1.62 13.10
CA THR A 20 -26.68 -1.36 13.75
C THR A 20 -26.21 0.05 13.41
N GLY A 21 -26.03 0.87 14.45
CA GLY A 21 -25.49 2.21 14.34
C GLY A 21 -24.20 2.23 13.54
N ILE A 22 -24.12 3.17 12.60
CA ILE A 22 -22.90 3.50 11.86
C ILE A 22 -21.76 3.63 12.87
N ASP A 23 -20.65 2.92 12.67
CA ASP A 23 -19.52 2.93 13.59
C ASP A 23 -18.89 4.33 13.66
N ASN A 24 -19.40 5.15 14.59
CA ASN A 24 -18.99 6.53 14.83
C ASN A 24 -17.48 6.67 15.11
N ARG A 25 -16.79 5.57 15.47
CA ARG A 25 -15.36 5.59 15.79
C ARG A 25 -14.50 5.93 14.58
N GLU A 26 -14.84 5.42 13.40
CA GLU A 26 -14.05 5.67 12.19
C GLU A 26 -14.23 7.11 11.68
N LEU A 27 -15.46 7.64 11.75
CA LEU A 27 -15.73 9.06 11.47
C LEU A 27 -15.00 9.97 12.47
N THR A 28 -15.01 9.60 13.75
CA THR A 28 -14.24 10.30 14.78
C THR A 28 -12.75 10.29 14.45
N ARG A 29 -12.18 9.15 14.05
CA ARG A 29 -10.77 9.05 13.63
C ARG A 29 -10.46 9.92 12.43
N LEU A 30 -11.34 9.95 11.43
CA LEU A 30 -11.20 10.83 10.26
C LEU A 30 -11.07 12.29 10.70
N ASN A 31 -11.90 12.76 11.64
CA ASN A 31 -11.86 14.13 12.14
C ASN A 31 -10.53 14.52 12.84
N HIS A 32 -9.74 13.54 13.28
CA HIS A 32 -8.45 13.76 13.92
C HIS A 32 -7.25 13.62 12.97
N VAL A 33 -7.49 13.36 11.67
CA VAL A 33 -6.40 13.32 10.68
C VAL A 33 -5.79 14.72 10.56
N LYS A 34 -4.47 14.80 10.72
CA LYS A 34 -3.74 16.07 10.68
C LYS A 34 -3.82 16.69 9.29
N CYS A 35 -4.00 18.00 9.26
CA CYS A 35 -3.87 18.76 8.01
C CYS A 35 -2.44 18.59 7.46
N GLY A 36 -2.31 18.54 6.14
CA GLY A 36 -1.02 18.28 5.49
C GLY A 36 -0.74 16.81 5.18
N GLU A 37 -1.51 15.88 5.75
CA GLU A 37 -1.39 14.44 5.43
C GLU A 37 -1.64 14.16 3.95
N ILE A 38 -0.92 13.18 3.41
CA ILE A 38 -1.03 12.77 2.02
C ILE A 38 -2.18 11.78 1.86
N VAL A 39 -3.11 12.12 0.97
CA VAL A 39 -4.29 11.32 0.67
C VAL A 39 -4.24 10.79 -0.75
N HIS A 40 -4.79 9.60 -0.93
CA HIS A 40 -4.90 8.96 -2.22
C HIS A 40 -6.34 9.04 -2.72
N ILE A 41 -6.52 9.68 -3.87
CA ILE A 41 -7.83 9.78 -4.52
C ILE A 41 -7.88 8.77 -5.66
N GLN A 42 -8.99 8.07 -5.80
CA GLN A 42 -9.30 7.27 -6.97
C GLN A 42 -10.54 7.85 -7.64
N VAL A 43 -10.32 8.45 -8.81
CA VAL A 43 -11.37 8.95 -9.68
C VAL A 43 -11.97 7.77 -10.44
N ILE A 44 -13.28 7.61 -10.33
CA ILE A 44 -14.01 6.54 -11.01
C ILE A 44 -14.20 6.95 -12.47
N THR A 45 -13.78 6.10 -13.39
CA THR A 45 -13.97 6.29 -14.83
C THR A 45 -14.56 5.01 -15.45
N PRO A 46 -15.19 5.10 -16.63
CA PRO A 46 -15.77 3.91 -17.29
C PRO A 46 -14.74 2.82 -17.64
N THR A 47 -13.46 3.18 -17.78
CA THR A 47 -12.41 2.27 -18.23
C THR A 47 -11.51 1.83 -17.08
N LYS A 48 -10.52 2.66 -16.72
CA LYS A 48 -9.56 2.38 -15.66
C LYS A 48 -9.55 3.54 -14.66
N PRO A 49 -9.74 3.26 -13.36
CA PRO A 49 -9.69 4.30 -12.34
C PRO A 49 -8.37 5.08 -12.39
N ILE A 50 -8.46 6.40 -12.27
CA ILE A 50 -7.29 7.28 -12.24
C ILE A 50 -6.94 7.52 -10.78
N ARG A 51 -5.68 7.27 -10.40
CA ARG A 51 -5.19 7.47 -9.04
C ARG A 51 -4.42 8.77 -8.95
N LEU A 52 -4.77 9.60 -7.98
CA LEU A 52 -4.14 10.88 -7.70
C LEU A 52 -3.59 10.87 -6.28
N LYS A 53 -2.54 11.66 -6.06
CA LYS A 53 -2.10 12.06 -4.72
C LYS A 53 -2.55 13.49 -4.48
N SER A 54 -3.03 13.74 -3.27
CA SER A 54 -3.40 15.06 -2.80
C SER A 54 -2.93 15.26 -1.37
N ARG A 55 -3.04 16.49 -0.88
CA ARG A 55 -2.78 16.87 0.50
C ARG A 55 -4.09 17.26 1.15
N LEU A 56 -4.33 16.78 2.37
CA LEU A 56 -5.46 17.21 3.18
C LEU A 56 -5.29 18.68 3.56
N ILE A 57 -6.26 19.53 3.22
CA ILE A 57 -6.33 20.92 3.66
C ILE A 57 -7.03 21.00 5.01
N GLY A 58 -8.13 20.26 5.17
CA GLY A 58 -8.90 20.22 6.40
C GLY A 58 -10.13 19.35 6.29
N ILE A 59 -10.74 19.08 7.43
CA ILE A 59 -11.99 18.33 7.57
C ILE A 59 -12.91 19.20 8.39
N ASP A 60 -14.08 19.52 7.84
CA ASP A 60 -15.18 20.14 8.55
C ASP A 60 -16.20 19.05 8.88
N PRO A 61 -16.26 18.57 10.14
CA PRO A 61 -17.07 17.42 10.52
C PRO A 61 -18.53 17.58 10.11
N ASN A 62 -19.09 16.55 9.49
CA ASN A 62 -20.46 16.50 8.94
C ASN A 62 -20.72 17.42 7.75
N MET A 63 -19.75 18.22 7.32
CA MET A 63 -19.90 19.16 6.21
C MET A 63 -19.06 18.73 5.01
N SER A 64 -17.73 18.74 5.14
CA SER A 64 -16.86 18.48 3.99
C SER A 64 -15.47 17.96 4.35
N VAL A 65 -14.85 17.30 3.37
CA VAL A 65 -13.41 17.03 3.35
C VAL A 65 -12.79 17.88 2.26
N ILE A 66 -11.76 18.67 2.60
CA ILE A 66 -11.14 19.63 1.69
C ILE A 66 -9.74 19.16 1.34
N LEU A 67 -9.51 18.94 0.04
CA LEU A 67 -8.24 18.45 -0.50
C LEU A 67 -7.59 19.49 -1.41
N ALA A 68 -6.27 19.48 -1.49
CA ALA A 68 -5.54 20.28 -2.46
C ALA A 68 -5.81 19.78 -3.88
N PHE A 69 -6.03 20.69 -4.83
CA PHE A 69 -6.16 20.34 -6.23
C PHE A 69 -4.79 20.39 -6.90
N GLY A 70 -4.32 19.23 -7.37
CA GLY A 70 -3.01 19.09 -7.99
C GLY A 70 -2.97 19.51 -9.45
N ASN A 71 -1.77 19.46 -10.05
CA ASN A 71 -1.53 19.86 -11.44
C ASN A 71 -0.48 18.99 -12.16
N ASP A 72 -0.15 17.82 -11.59
CA ASP A 72 0.73 16.88 -12.27
C ASP A 72 0.02 16.16 -13.44
N ALA A 73 0.76 15.33 -14.18
CA ALA A 73 0.22 14.60 -15.33
C ALA A 73 -1.00 13.72 -14.99
N SER A 74 -1.06 13.16 -13.78
CA SER A 74 -2.19 12.35 -13.34
C SER A 74 -3.45 13.20 -13.11
N TRP A 75 -3.28 14.39 -12.54
CA TRP A 75 -4.34 15.38 -12.38
C TRP A 75 -4.85 15.90 -13.72
N ILE A 76 -3.96 16.25 -14.64
CA ILE A 76 -4.33 16.69 -16.00
C ILE A 76 -5.18 15.63 -16.70
N LYS A 77 -4.80 14.36 -16.58
CA LYS A 77 -5.56 13.22 -17.12
C LYS A 77 -6.93 13.06 -16.46
N ALA A 78 -7.07 13.40 -15.19
CA ALA A 78 -8.32 13.27 -14.44
C ALA A 78 -9.30 14.43 -14.67
N LEU A 79 -8.85 15.60 -15.14
CA LEU A 79 -9.69 16.80 -15.32
C LEU A 79 -11.05 16.54 -15.99
N PRO A 80 -11.17 15.74 -17.08
CA PRO A 80 -12.46 15.48 -17.71
C PRO A 80 -13.48 14.77 -16.81
N HIS A 81 -13.01 14.12 -15.74
CA HIS A 81 -13.79 13.31 -14.81
C HIS A 81 -13.99 13.98 -13.44
N LEU A 82 -13.36 15.13 -13.19
CA LEU A 82 -13.50 15.89 -11.94
C LEU A 82 -14.64 16.91 -12.10
N LYS A 83 -15.87 16.47 -11.85
CA LYS A 83 -17.08 17.30 -11.91
C LYS A 83 -17.87 17.18 -10.62
N GLU A 84 -18.65 18.20 -10.30
CA GLU A 84 -19.58 18.16 -9.17
C GLU A 84 -20.50 16.94 -9.26
N ASN A 85 -20.81 16.35 -8.11
CA ASN A 85 -21.59 15.12 -7.92
C ASN A 85 -20.94 13.84 -8.47
N ASN A 86 -19.72 13.90 -9.04
CA ASN A 86 -19.02 12.67 -9.40
C ASN A 86 -18.47 11.98 -8.16
N ASP A 87 -18.70 10.67 -8.09
CA ASP A 87 -18.16 9.83 -7.04
C ASP A 87 -16.66 9.60 -7.22
N ILE A 88 -15.98 9.64 -6.08
CA ILE A 88 -14.57 9.31 -5.93
C ILE A 88 -14.38 8.42 -4.70
N ILE A 89 -13.23 7.76 -4.63
CA ILE A 89 -12.81 7.04 -3.42
C ILE A 89 -11.58 7.75 -2.84
N VAL A 90 -11.66 8.14 -1.57
CA VAL A 90 -10.55 8.74 -0.82
C VAL A 90 -9.95 7.68 0.09
N ARG A 91 -8.61 7.65 0.19
CA ARG A 91 -7.87 6.73 1.05
C ARG A 91 -6.80 7.46 1.85
N PHE A 92 -6.78 7.19 3.14
CA PHE A 92 -5.76 7.58 4.09
C PHE A 92 -4.92 6.34 4.43
N MET A 93 -3.60 6.47 4.37
CA MET A 93 -2.69 5.42 4.81
C MET A 93 -2.21 5.77 6.20
N ASN A 94 -2.55 4.97 7.20
CA ASN A 94 -1.98 5.13 8.53
C ASN A 94 -0.66 4.33 8.58
N SER A 95 0.47 5.04 8.55
CA SER A 95 1.81 4.44 8.65
C SER A 95 2.32 4.31 10.08
N GLU A 96 1.64 4.90 11.08
CA GLU A 96 2.08 4.90 12.47
C GLU A 96 1.83 3.55 13.17
N GLN A 97 0.98 2.69 12.61
CA GLN A 97 0.69 1.37 13.16
C GLN A 97 1.60 0.29 12.54
N GLN A 98 2.04 -0.67 13.37
CA GLN A 98 2.83 -1.85 12.95
C GLN A 98 2.13 -2.66 11.83
N GLN A 99 0.81 -2.56 11.73
CA GLN A 99 0.04 -2.94 10.55
C GLN A 99 -0.41 -1.67 9.84
N ALA A 100 0.17 -1.40 8.66
CA ALA A 100 -0.28 -0.29 7.83
C ALA A 100 -1.76 -0.52 7.47
N ASN A 101 -2.63 0.32 8.00
CA ASN A 101 -4.06 0.27 7.74
C ASN A 101 -4.41 1.33 6.69
N VAL A 102 -5.34 0.99 5.81
CA VAL A 102 -5.94 1.96 4.90
C VAL A 102 -7.36 2.20 5.33
N THR A 103 -7.64 3.46 5.62
CA THR A 103 -8.98 3.99 5.85
C THR A 103 -9.48 4.57 4.54
N ALA A 104 -10.62 4.09 4.05
CA ALA A 104 -11.17 4.44 2.76
C ALA A 104 -12.65 4.79 2.86
N PHE A 105 -13.10 5.73 2.03
CA PHE A 105 -14.52 6.01 1.86
C PHE A 105 -14.83 6.48 0.46
N ARG A 106 -16.05 6.19 0.02
CA ARG A 106 -16.63 6.76 -1.20
C ARG A 106 -17.37 8.04 -0.85
N THR A 107 -17.14 9.08 -1.63
CA THR A 107 -17.81 10.38 -1.47
C THR A 107 -17.96 11.06 -2.83
N ALA A 108 -18.77 12.11 -2.91
CA ALA A 108 -18.96 12.90 -4.12
C ALA A 108 -18.19 14.22 -4.05
N ILE A 109 -17.85 14.76 -5.22
CA ILE A 109 -17.27 16.09 -5.36
C ILE A 109 -18.38 17.11 -5.13
N GLN A 110 -18.29 17.87 -4.04
CA GLN A 110 -19.22 18.95 -3.74
C GLN A 110 -18.89 20.19 -4.59
N LYS A 111 -17.62 20.58 -4.64
CA LYS A 111 -17.16 21.77 -5.37
C LYS A 111 -15.70 21.72 -5.76
N ILE A 112 -15.35 22.40 -6.85
CA ILE A 112 -13.96 22.74 -7.18
C ILE A 112 -13.80 24.25 -7.02
N MET A 113 -12.93 24.67 -6.11
CA MET A 113 -12.67 26.08 -5.82
C MET A 113 -11.33 26.50 -6.39
N THR A 114 -11.23 27.71 -6.94
CA THR A 114 -10.00 28.25 -7.56
C THR A 114 -9.65 29.67 -7.11
N ILE A 115 -10.54 30.38 -6.40
CA ILE A 115 -10.41 31.81 -6.11
C ILE A 115 -9.44 32.10 -4.96
N THR A 116 -9.55 31.37 -3.85
CA THR A 116 -8.71 31.53 -2.64
C THR A 116 -7.58 30.49 -2.56
N GLY A 117 -7.62 29.52 -3.46
CA GLY A 117 -6.75 28.35 -3.57
C GLY A 117 -7.37 27.36 -4.54
N ARG A 118 -6.59 26.42 -5.10
CA ARG A 118 -7.16 25.32 -5.89
C ARG A 118 -7.51 24.17 -4.97
N TRP A 119 -8.78 24.02 -4.63
CA TRP A 119 -9.27 23.00 -3.70
C TRP A 119 -10.33 22.11 -4.35
N LEU A 120 -10.32 20.86 -3.95
CA LEU A 120 -11.35 19.87 -4.21
C LEU A 120 -12.13 19.67 -2.91
N VAL A 121 -13.37 20.16 -2.89
CA VAL A 121 -14.29 20.04 -1.74
C VAL A 121 -15.17 18.83 -1.97
N LEU A 122 -15.23 17.94 -0.99
CA LEU A 122 -15.93 16.67 -1.04
C LEU A 122 -17.00 16.63 0.04
N ASP A 123 -18.07 15.90 -0.21
CA ASP A 123 -19.06 15.63 0.84
C ASP A 123 -18.41 14.89 2.01
N TYR A 124 -18.85 15.19 3.23
CA TYR A 124 -18.46 14.42 4.40
C TYR A 124 -18.96 12.96 4.26
N PRO A 125 -18.10 11.94 4.49
CA PRO A 125 -18.49 10.56 4.26
C PRO A 125 -19.56 10.10 5.26
N LYS A 126 -20.50 9.29 4.77
CA LYS A 126 -21.53 8.65 5.61
C LYS A 126 -21.05 7.35 6.27
N SER A 127 -20.03 6.72 5.69
CA SER A 127 -19.45 5.47 6.14
C SER A 127 -17.98 5.41 5.76
N ILE A 128 -17.18 4.78 6.61
CA ILE A 128 -15.75 4.60 6.41
C ILE A 128 -15.42 3.12 6.59
N GLU A 129 -14.56 2.60 5.71
CA GLU A 129 -14.02 1.25 5.79
C GLU A 129 -12.54 1.33 6.14
N THR A 130 -12.10 0.58 7.14
CA THR A 130 -10.68 0.43 7.47
C THR A 130 -10.26 -1.01 7.21
N VAL A 131 -9.24 -1.19 6.37
CA VAL A 131 -8.71 -2.49 5.96
C VAL A 131 -7.21 -2.53 6.21
N GLY A 132 -6.73 -3.60 6.85
CA GLY A 132 -5.29 -3.86 6.93
C GLY A 132 -4.69 -4.07 5.54
N LEU A 133 -3.70 -3.26 5.16
CA LEU A 133 -3.03 -3.39 3.85
C LEU A 133 -2.31 -4.72 3.70
N ARG A 134 -1.91 -5.31 4.82
CA ARG A 134 -1.08 -6.51 4.84
C ARG A 134 -1.82 -7.62 5.57
N LYS A 135 -1.93 -8.77 4.92
CA LYS A 135 -2.45 -9.99 5.53
C LYS A 135 -1.56 -10.48 6.69
N HIS A 136 -0.26 -10.16 6.64
CA HIS A 136 0.71 -10.59 7.65
C HIS A 136 1.60 -9.41 8.06
N ARG A 137 1.99 -9.40 9.33
CA ARG A 137 2.90 -8.41 9.90
C ARG A 137 4.27 -8.51 9.22
N ARG A 138 4.90 -7.36 9.00
CA ARG A 138 6.31 -7.25 8.62
C ARG A 138 7.13 -6.88 9.84
N VAL A 139 8.30 -7.47 9.95
CA VAL A 139 9.32 -7.19 10.97
C VAL A 139 10.44 -6.46 10.24
N ASP A 140 10.83 -5.30 10.76
CA ASP A 140 12.00 -4.59 10.25
C ASP A 140 13.25 -5.40 10.61
N VAL A 141 14.13 -5.60 9.64
CA VAL A 141 15.36 -6.40 9.80
C VAL A 141 16.52 -5.70 9.11
N SER A 142 17.75 -6.15 9.37
CA SER A 142 18.94 -5.73 8.63
C SER A 142 19.82 -6.95 8.41
N ILE A 143 19.58 -7.66 7.31
CA ILE A 143 20.25 -8.92 6.98
C ILE A 143 20.88 -8.79 5.59
N GLU A 144 22.19 -9.03 5.50
CA GLU A 144 22.90 -9.04 4.21
C GLU A 144 22.37 -10.17 3.34
N ALA A 145 22.12 -9.89 2.06
CA ALA A 145 21.61 -10.87 1.13
C ALA A 145 22.05 -10.60 -0.31
N SER A 146 21.95 -11.64 -1.12
CA SER A 146 22.21 -11.59 -2.56
C SER A 146 21.00 -12.11 -3.33
N LEU A 147 20.71 -11.47 -4.47
CA LEU A 147 19.80 -12.03 -5.47
C LEU A 147 20.60 -12.75 -6.54
N VAL A 148 20.20 -13.98 -6.82
CA VAL A 148 20.90 -14.90 -7.70
C VAL A 148 19.95 -15.37 -8.80
N ASN A 149 20.48 -15.50 -10.01
CA ASN A 149 19.74 -16.05 -11.14
C ASN A 149 19.49 -17.55 -10.93
N VAL A 150 18.25 -17.99 -11.16
CA VAL A 150 17.83 -19.38 -10.93
C VAL A 150 18.49 -20.37 -11.90
N GLU A 151 18.84 -19.94 -13.11
CA GLU A 151 19.30 -20.82 -14.20
C GLU A 151 20.81 -21.09 -14.16
N ASN A 152 21.60 -20.07 -13.81
CA ASN A 152 23.06 -20.12 -13.92
C ASN A 152 23.79 -19.78 -12.62
N GLU A 153 23.06 -19.62 -11.51
CA GLU A 153 23.58 -19.34 -10.17
C GLU A 153 24.47 -18.08 -10.08
N THR A 154 24.38 -17.19 -11.07
CA THR A 154 25.13 -15.93 -11.06
C THR A 154 24.52 -14.94 -10.08
N VAL A 155 25.37 -14.32 -9.26
CA VAL A 155 24.95 -13.23 -8.37
C VAL A 155 24.60 -12.01 -9.22
N LEU A 156 23.32 -11.60 -9.16
CA LEU A 156 22.80 -10.45 -9.89
C LEU A 156 22.89 -9.17 -9.08
N ALA A 157 22.72 -9.26 -7.76
CA ALA A 157 22.76 -8.10 -6.88
C ALA A 157 23.17 -8.51 -5.46
N ASN A 158 23.89 -7.62 -4.78
CA ASN A 158 24.18 -7.69 -3.35
C ASN A 158 23.49 -6.54 -2.64
N GLY A 159 22.95 -6.78 -1.45
CA GLY A 159 22.16 -5.78 -0.73
C GLY A 159 21.74 -6.23 0.66
N VAL A 160 20.70 -5.59 1.18
CA VAL A 160 20.21 -5.79 2.53
C VAL A 160 18.71 -5.99 2.53
N LEU A 161 18.24 -6.99 3.27
CA LEU A 161 16.83 -7.12 3.64
C LEU A 161 16.50 -6.11 4.73
N ILE A 162 15.52 -5.25 4.47
CA ILE A 162 15.09 -4.19 5.40
C ILE A 162 13.76 -4.51 6.10
N ASP A 163 12.94 -5.39 5.50
CA ASP A 163 11.73 -5.92 6.13
C ASP A 163 11.50 -7.38 5.72
N LEU A 164 10.85 -8.14 6.61
CA LEU A 164 10.52 -9.55 6.39
C LEU A 164 9.10 -9.86 6.92
N SER A 165 8.37 -10.69 6.19
CA SER A 165 7.09 -11.28 6.61
C SER A 165 7.02 -12.73 6.15
N ILE A 166 5.98 -13.45 6.54
CA ILE A 166 5.75 -14.83 6.10
C ILE A 166 5.47 -14.97 4.59
N ASN A 167 5.16 -13.87 3.88
CA ASN A 167 4.83 -13.93 2.44
C ASN A 167 5.87 -13.23 1.54
N GLY A 168 6.86 -12.56 2.12
CA GLY A 168 7.83 -11.82 1.34
C GLY A 168 8.65 -10.85 2.18
N CYS A 169 9.54 -10.13 1.52
CA CYS A 169 10.50 -9.21 2.13
C CYS A 169 10.72 -7.98 1.24
N ALA A 170 11.41 -6.98 1.79
CA ALA A 170 11.96 -5.87 1.04
C ALA A 170 13.48 -5.96 1.01
N PHE A 171 14.04 -5.93 -0.20
CA PHE A 171 15.48 -5.99 -0.46
C PHE A 171 15.94 -4.65 -1.05
N VAL A 172 16.99 -4.07 -0.49
CA VAL A 172 17.58 -2.82 -0.97
C VAL A 172 18.97 -3.09 -1.52
N CYS A 173 19.22 -2.64 -2.74
CA CYS A 173 20.52 -2.66 -3.37
C CYS A 173 20.68 -1.46 -4.30
N LYS A 174 21.86 -1.32 -4.92
CA LYS A 174 22.03 -0.41 -6.05
C LYS A 174 21.13 -0.84 -7.20
N LYS A 175 20.67 0.13 -8.00
CA LYS A 175 19.83 -0.14 -9.18
C LYS A 175 20.54 -1.10 -10.13
N GLU A 176 19.92 -2.25 -10.37
CA GLU A 176 20.37 -3.25 -11.34
C GLU A 176 19.36 -3.38 -12.48
N GLU A 177 19.83 -3.29 -13.73
CA GLU A 177 18.98 -3.35 -14.93
C GLU A 177 18.50 -4.77 -15.25
N THR A 178 19.20 -5.78 -14.73
CA THR A 178 18.89 -7.21 -14.94
C THR A 178 17.69 -7.69 -14.12
N LEU A 179 17.26 -6.90 -13.13
CA LEU A 179 16.13 -7.22 -12.26
C LEU A 179 14.82 -6.70 -12.87
N SER A 180 13.89 -7.61 -13.15
CA SER A 180 12.62 -7.31 -13.81
C SER A 180 11.41 -7.79 -13.01
N GLU A 181 10.33 -6.99 -13.00
CA GLU A 181 9.09 -7.35 -12.32
C GLU A 181 8.45 -8.61 -12.91
N GLY A 182 8.05 -9.54 -12.05
CA GLY A 182 7.47 -10.83 -12.42
C GLY A 182 8.49 -11.97 -12.56
N SER A 183 9.78 -11.66 -12.70
CA SER A 183 10.85 -12.66 -12.78
C SER A 183 11.11 -13.32 -11.43
N ILE A 184 11.57 -14.58 -11.47
CA ILE A 184 11.89 -15.40 -10.30
C ILE A 184 13.40 -15.39 -10.09
N TYR A 185 13.82 -15.29 -8.83
CA TYR A 185 15.21 -15.27 -8.39
C TYR A 185 15.38 -16.16 -7.15
N GLN A 186 16.63 -16.51 -6.84
CA GLN A 186 17.01 -17.05 -5.54
C GLN A 186 17.51 -15.92 -4.64
N LEU A 187 16.90 -15.76 -3.48
CA LEU A 187 17.36 -14.89 -2.42
C LEU A 187 18.25 -15.69 -1.47
N MET A 188 19.51 -15.31 -1.35
CA MET A 188 20.48 -15.93 -0.45
C MET A 188 20.80 -14.96 0.68
N ALA A 189 20.28 -15.21 1.88
CA ALA A 189 20.48 -14.38 3.05
C ALA A 189 21.62 -14.91 3.92
N ASN A 190 22.61 -14.06 4.18
CA ASN A 190 23.78 -14.37 4.99
C ASN A 190 23.50 -14.02 6.45
N LEU A 191 23.53 -15.04 7.31
CA LEU A 191 23.39 -14.85 8.75
C LEU A 191 24.72 -14.37 9.37
N GLY A 192 25.87 -14.70 8.77
CA GLY A 192 27.18 -14.45 9.36
C GLY A 192 27.58 -15.53 10.35
N ASP A 193 28.72 -15.34 11.02
CA ASP A 193 29.25 -16.23 12.06
C ASP A 193 29.45 -17.70 11.62
N GLY A 194 29.67 -17.92 10.32
CA GLY A 194 29.81 -19.26 9.72
C GLY A 194 28.51 -20.07 9.65
N SER A 195 27.37 -19.46 9.99
CA SER A 195 26.05 -20.08 9.85
C SER A 195 25.71 -20.33 8.38
N PRO A 196 24.94 -21.39 8.07
CA PRO A 196 24.55 -21.69 6.70
C PRO A 196 23.67 -20.56 6.13
N THR A 197 23.90 -20.24 4.86
CA THR A 197 23.08 -19.28 4.11
C THR A 197 21.64 -19.80 3.98
N VAL A 198 20.67 -18.93 4.21
CA VAL A 198 19.25 -19.23 4.00
C VAL A 198 18.88 -18.88 2.57
N THR A 199 18.42 -19.86 1.80
CA THR A 199 18.02 -19.69 0.39
C THR A 199 16.50 -19.75 0.23
N LEU A 200 15.93 -18.78 -0.48
CA LEU A 200 14.50 -18.62 -0.70
C LEU A 200 14.20 -18.28 -2.17
N SER A 201 13.32 -19.04 -2.81
CA SER A 201 12.80 -18.69 -4.13
C SER A 201 11.83 -17.49 -4.01
N VAL A 202 12.09 -16.43 -4.77
CA VAL A 202 11.35 -15.17 -4.72
C VAL A 202 10.93 -14.71 -6.12
N SER A 203 9.84 -13.95 -6.21
CA SER A 203 9.47 -13.20 -7.39
C SER A 203 9.48 -11.70 -7.10
N LEU A 204 9.98 -10.91 -8.05
CA LEU A 204 10.00 -9.45 -7.93
C LEU A 204 8.60 -8.89 -8.19
N LYS A 205 8.06 -8.13 -7.23
CA LYS A 205 6.68 -7.63 -7.25
C LYS A 205 6.54 -6.12 -7.34
N SER A 206 7.54 -5.37 -6.90
CA SER A 206 7.51 -3.91 -6.97
C SER A 206 8.91 -3.34 -6.91
N VAL A 207 9.10 -2.19 -7.55
CA VAL A 207 10.35 -1.42 -7.53
C VAL A 207 10.05 -0.02 -7.01
N LYS A 208 10.82 0.45 -6.02
CA LYS A 208 10.71 1.80 -5.46
C LYS A 208 12.09 2.43 -5.40
N GLU A 209 12.31 3.49 -6.16
CA GLU A 209 13.54 4.29 -6.08
C GLU A 209 13.58 5.03 -4.74
N LEU A 210 14.72 4.96 -4.04
CA LEU A 210 14.89 5.58 -2.72
C LEU A 210 15.51 7.00 -2.80
N GLY A 211 15.99 7.40 -3.98
CA GLY A 211 16.52 8.75 -4.24
C GLY A 211 17.89 9.04 -3.62
N VAL A 212 18.42 8.16 -2.77
CA VAL A 212 19.76 8.24 -2.17
C VAL A 212 20.68 7.27 -2.90
N ASN A 213 21.87 7.71 -3.32
CA ASN A 213 22.96 6.86 -3.84
C ASN A 213 22.56 5.82 -4.92
N ASN A 214 21.54 6.12 -5.74
CA ASN A 214 21.00 5.18 -6.75
C ASN A 214 20.50 3.86 -6.14
N GLU A 215 20.09 3.89 -4.87
CA GLU A 215 19.49 2.74 -4.19
C GLU A 215 18.03 2.57 -4.57
N VAL A 216 17.66 1.30 -4.70
CA VAL A 216 16.34 0.86 -5.10
C VAL A 216 15.88 -0.21 -4.14
N GLN A 217 14.64 -0.07 -3.68
CA GLN A 217 13.95 -1.08 -2.89
C GLN A 217 13.12 -1.98 -3.82
N TYR A 218 13.43 -3.26 -3.79
CA TYR A 218 12.71 -4.33 -4.46
C TYR A 218 11.79 -5.04 -3.47
N GLY A 219 10.50 -5.07 -3.76
CA GLY A 219 9.52 -5.86 -3.02
C GLY A 219 9.48 -7.27 -3.57
N LEU A 220 9.83 -8.25 -2.76
CA LEU A 220 9.95 -9.66 -3.14
C LEU A 220 8.83 -10.48 -2.49
N VAL A 221 8.29 -11.44 -3.23
CA VAL A 221 7.25 -12.38 -2.75
C VAL A 221 7.76 -13.80 -2.86
N PHE A 222 7.63 -14.58 -1.78
CA PHE A 222 8.10 -15.96 -1.78
C PHE A 222 7.25 -16.85 -2.68
N THR A 223 7.88 -17.72 -3.45
CA THR A 223 7.22 -18.60 -4.43
C THR A 223 7.10 -20.05 -3.96
N THR A 224 7.81 -20.45 -2.90
CA THR A 224 7.86 -21.83 -2.37
C THR A 224 7.32 -21.94 -0.94
N PRO A 225 6.00 -22.08 -0.72
CA PRO A 225 5.38 -21.99 0.60
C PRO A 225 5.91 -22.99 1.64
N GLU A 226 6.35 -24.17 1.19
CA GLU A 226 6.74 -25.30 2.05
C GLU A 226 7.98 -25.02 2.90
N GLN A 227 8.93 -24.22 2.38
CA GLN A 227 10.20 -23.91 3.06
C GLN A 227 10.22 -22.52 3.70
N VAL A 228 9.21 -21.70 3.42
CA VAL A 228 9.19 -20.29 3.81
C VAL A 228 9.11 -20.14 5.32
N ASN A 229 8.29 -20.92 6.02
CA ASN A 229 8.08 -20.73 7.45
C ASN A 229 9.35 -20.98 8.26
N SER A 230 10.07 -22.07 7.98
CA SER A 230 11.32 -22.41 8.68
C SER A 230 12.43 -21.42 8.34
N ALA A 231 12.58 -21.05 7.07
CA ALA A 231 13.57 -20.06 6.63
C ALA A 231 13.31 -18.68 7.23
N VAL A 232 12.06 -18.20 7.20
CA VAL A 232 11.67 -16.92 7.82
C VAL A 232 11.89 -16.96 9.33
N GLN A 233 11.56 -18.07 10.00
CA GLN A 233 11.81 -18.22 11.43
C GLN A 233 13.30 -18.16 11.77
N GLN A 234 14.16 -18.83 10.98
CA GLN A 234 15.61 -18.77 11.15
C GLN A 234 16.14 -17.34 10.98
N LEU A 235 15.69 -16.63 9.94
CA LEU A 235 16.09 -15.23 9.69
C LEU A 235 15.66 -14.30 10.84
N LEU A 236 14.45 -14.48 11.36
CA LEU A 236 13.95 -13.67 12.47
C LEU A 236 14.67 -13.98 13.79
N LEU A 237 14.93 -15.25 14.09
CA LEU A 237 15.68 -15.65 15.29
C LEU A 237 17.09 -15.05 15.26
N HIS A 238 17.76 -15.13 14.11
CA HIS A 238 19.08 -14.56 13.92
C HIS A 238 19.10 -13.04 14.12
N HIS A 239 18.11 -12.33 13.56
CA HIS A 239 17.99 -10.89 13.73
C HIS A 239 17.80 -10.48 15.20
N LEU A 240 17.08 -11.28 16.00
CA LEU A 240 16.83 -11.02 17.42
C LEU A 240 18.02 -11.33 18.35
N GLN A 241 19.02 -12.06 17.86
CA GLN A 241 20.20 -12.48 18.62
C GLN A 241 21.41 -11.52 18.47
N LYS A 242 21.33 -10.57 17.55
CA LYS A 242 22.30 -9.47 17.37
C LYS A 242 21.87 -8.24 18.16
#